data_AF-A0A7S7QAE9-F1
#
_entry.id   AF-A0A7S7QAE9-F1
#
_cell.length_a   1.000
_cell.length_b   1.000
_cell.length_c   1.000
_cell.angle_alpha   90.00
_cell.angle_beta   90.00
_cell.angle_gamma   90.00
#
_symmetry.space_group_name_H-M   'P 1'
#
loop_
_entity.id
_entity.type
_entity.pdbx_description
1 polymer ?
#
loop_
_entity_poly.entity_id
_entity_poly.type
_entity_poly.pdbx_seq_one_letter_code
_entity_poly.pdbx_strand_id
1 'polypeptide(L)'
;MLDDIDAQLSELKVTPEERAVIVKPWVGMIRADFFFLFSRVVREFATLKASDLTAKVLATQSREAREAEMAHSALITQWFTETNNFGAIERLETRSLSTVINEYLPVKGGWLSDRELAAFATFERELVRLNDDCAKRGGYTAEAADYYDRYKERQNDKEMAKTTLGGVEVAIEAHGSTLKLYGR
;
A
#
# COMPACT_ATOMS: atom_id res chain seq x y z
N MET A 1 0.64 21.06 -14.00
CA MET A 1 1.97 21.15 -13.37
C MET A 1 2.98 20.15 -13.92
N LEU A 2 2.74 18.83 -13.93
CA LEU A 2 3.69 17.88 -14.57
C LEU A 2 3.56 17.82 -16.11
N ASP A 3 2.35 17.94 -16.66
CA ASP A 3 2.16 18.05 -18.12
C ASP A 3 2.82 19.31 -18.73
N ASP A 4 2.96 20.38 -17.93
CA ASP A 4 3.61 21.63 -18.36
C ASP A 4 5.14 21.48 -18.49
N ILE A 5 5.76 20.64 -17.65
CA ILE A 5 7.20 20.37 -17.69
C ILE A 5 7.55 19.56 -18.94
N ASP A 6 6.70 18.59 -19.29
CA ASP A 6 6.89 17.75 -20.48
C ASP A 6 6.80 18.55 -21.79
N ALA A 7 5.87 19.50 -21.85
CA ALA A 7 5.74 20.45 -22.96
C ALA A 7 6.95 21.41 -23.02
N GLN A 8 7.35 21.99 -21.89
CA GLN A 8 8.50 22.91 -21.82
C GLN A 8 9.83 22.23 -22.17
N LEU A 9 10.04 20.96 -21.80
CA LEU A 9 11.24 20.20 -22.14
C LEU A 9 11.31 19.85 -23.63
N SER A 10 10.16 19.67 -24.30
CA SER A 10 10.10 19.44 -25.74
C SER A 10 10.47 20.68 -26.56
N GLU A 11 10.13 21.88 -26.05
CA GLU A 11 10.51 23.16 -26.65
C GLU A 11 12.03 23.45 -26.52
N LEU A 12 12.67 22.92 -25.48
CA LEU A 12 14.10 23.09 -25.20
C LEU A 12 15.02 22.16 -26.03
N LYS A 13 14.48 21.36 -26.98
CA LYS A 13 15.22 20.37 -27.80
C LYS A 13 16.08 19.40 -26.96
N VAL A 14 15.64 19.11 -25.74
CA VAL A 14 16.32 18.17 -24.84
C VAL A 14 16.20 16.77 -25.42
N THR A 15 17.29 16.03 -25.50
CA THR A 15 17.27 14.65 -25.98
C THR A 15 16.49 13.74 -25.03
N PRO A 16 15.92 12.61 -25.50
CA PRO A 16 15.28 11.64 -24.62
C PRO A 16 16.16 11.19 -23.45
N GLU A 17 17.46 11.09 -23.67
CA GLU A 17 18.46 10.70 -22.67
C GLU A 17 18.63 11.77 -21.58
N GLU A 18 18.77 13.05 -21.97
CA GLU A 18 18.87 14.17 -21.03
C GLU A 18 17.56 14.34 -20.25
N ARG A 19 16.42 14.14 -20.90
CA ARG A 19 15.10 14.15 -20.25
C ARG A 19 15.00 13.06 -19.19
N ALA A 20 15.45 11.84 -19.50
CA ALA A 20 15.45 10.73 -18.55
C ALA A 20 16.30 11.03 -17.31
N VAL A 21 17.41 11.77 -17.46
CA VAL A 21 18.23 12.23 -16.32
C VAL A 21 17.49 13.27 -15.48
N ILE A 22 16.83 14.25 -16.11
CA ILE A 22 16.09 15.33 -15.43
C ILE A 22 14.89 14.76 -14.65
N VAL A 23 14.16 13.80 -15.22
CA VAL A 23 12.94 13.25 -14.59
C VAL A 23 13.23 12.18 -13.53
N LYS A 24 14.46 11.65 -13.48
CA LYS A 24 14.83 10.55 -12.58
C LYS A 24 14.50 10.82 -11.10
N PRO A 25 14.80 12.00 -10.52
CA PRO A 25 14.44 12.29 -9.13
C PRO A 25 12.92 12.27 -8.90
N TRP A 26 12.14 12.80 -9.84
CA TRP A 26 10.68 12.83 -9.77
C TRP A 26 10.07 11.43 -9.81
N VAL A 27 10.54 10.60 -10.75
CA VAL A 27 10.13 9.18 -10.84
C VAL A 27 10.53 8.42 -9.56
N GLY A 28 11.67 8.75 -8.96
CA GLY A 28 12.09 8.21 -7.66
C GLY A 28 11.11 8.56 -6.52
N MET A 29 10.65 9.82 -6.45
CA MET A 29 9.65 10.24 -5.46
C MET A 29 8.31 9.52 -5.66
N ILE A 30 7.83 9.43 -6.91
CA ILE A 30 6.57 8.73 -7.24
C ILE A 30 6.64 7.26 -6.81
N ARG A 31 7.78 6.61 -7.05
CA ARG A 31 8.00 5.22 -6.63
C ARG A 31 7.92 5.09 -5.10
N ALA A 32 8.53 6.02 -4.38
CA ALA A 32 8.46 6.05 -2.91
C ALA A 32 7.02 6.26 -2.42
N ASP A 33 6.26 7.17 -3.05
CA ASP A 33 4.84 7.40 -2.73
C ASP A 33 4.02 6.12 -2.86
N PHE A 34 4.19 5.36 -3.95
CA PHE A 34 3.50 4.08 -4.14
C PHE A 34 3.88 3.04 -3.08
N PHE A 35 5.16 2.96 -2.70
CA PHE A 35 5.57 2.07 -1.60
C PHE A 35 4.95 2.48 -0.26
N PHE A 36 4.93 3.78 0.06
CA PHE A 36 4.34 4.26 1.31
C PHE A 36 2.83 4.07 1.36
N LEU A 37 2.15 4.21 0.23
CA LEU A 37 0.74 3.86 0.08
C LEU A 37 0.55 2.36 0.36
N PHE A 38 1.35 1.48 -0.27
CA PHE A 38 1.26 0.04 -0.06
C PHE A 38 1.48 -0.35 1.41
N SER A 39 2.58 0.10 2.00
CA SER A 39 2.94 -0.23 3.39
C SER A 39 1.91 0.27 4.40
N ARG A 40 1.29 1.43 4.15
CA ARG A 40 0.18 1.93 4.98
C ARG A 40 -1.03 1.01 4.91
N VAL A 41 -1.43 0.56 3.72
CA VAL A 41 -2.54 -0.40 3.55
C VAL A 41 -2.27 -1.72 4.28
N VAL A 42 -1.05 -2.26 4.17
CA VAL A 42 -0.67 -3.49 4.89
C VAL A 42 -0.80 -3.30 6.41
N ARG A 43 -0.29 -2.18 6.95
CA ARG A 43 -0.38 -1.86 8.39
C ARG A 43 -1.82 -1.67 8.85
N GLU A 44 -2.64 -0.96 8.07
CA GLU A 44 -4.07 -0.80 8.35
C GLU A 44 -4.78 -2.15 8.39
N PHE A 45 -4.52 -3.01 7.42
CA PHE A 45 -5.11 -4.34 7.36
C PHE A 45 -4.71 -5.19 8.59
N ALA A 46 -3.46 -5.07 9.03
CA ALA A 46 -2.97 -5.74 10.23
C ALA A 46 -3.77 -5.32 11.48
N THR A 47 -4.00 -4.01 11.65
CA THR A 47 -4.81 -3.46 12.74
C THR A 47 -6.27 -3.95 12.70
N LEU A 48 -6.89 -3.97 11.51
CA LEU A 48 -8.27 -4.46 11.36
C LEU A 48 -8.38 -5.93 11.71
N LYS A 49 -7.44 -6.75 11.22
CA LYS A 49 -7.43 -8.19 11.49
C LYS A 49 -7.25 -8.48 12.98
N ALA A 50 -6.38 -7.74 13.68
CA ALA A 50 -6.24 -7.84 15.12
C ALA A 50 -7.56 -7.48 15.83
N SER A 51 -8.21 -6.38 15.44
CA SER A 51 -9.49 -5.95 16.00
C SER A 51 -10.60 -7.00 15.81
N ASP A 52 -10.70 -7.60 14.62
CA ASP A 52 -11.65 -8.67 14.31
C ASP A 52 -11.43 -9.91 15.20
N LEU A 53 -10.17 -10.29 15.43
CA LEU A 53 -9.83 -11.42 16.29
C LEU A 53 -10.18 -11.14 17.75
N THR A 54 -9.86 -9.95 18.26
CA THR A 54 -10.28 -9.52 19.60
C THR A 54 -11.80 -9.51 19.74
N ALA A 55 -12.54 -8.99 18.75
CA ALA A 55 -13.99 -8.99 18.76
C ALA A 55 -14.57 -10.41 18.80
N LYS A 56 -14.00 -11.35 18.03
CA LYS A 56 -14.39 -12.78 18.07
C LYS A 56 -14.12 -13.42 19.42
N VAL A 57 -13.00 -13.10 20.07
CA VAL A 57 -12.69 -13.57 21.43
C VAL A 57 -13.74 -13.07 22.41
N LEU A 58 -14.12 -11.79 22.34
CA LEU A 58 -15.12 -11.20 23.22
C LEU A 58 -16.52 -11.79 22.99
N ALA A 59 -16.91 -11.99 21.72
CA ALA A 59 -18.23 -12.48 21.34
C ALA A 59 -18.42 -13.97 21.67
N THR A 60 -17.41 -14.81 21.45
CA THR A 60 -17.53 -16.27 21.61
C THR A 60 -17.02 -16.78 22.94
N GLN A 61 -16.08 -16.06 23.57
CA GLN A 61 -15.31 -16.50 24.74
C GLN A 61 -14.66 -17.89 24.59
N SER A 62 -14.50 -18.35 23.35
CA SER A 62 -14.00 -19.69 23.04
C SER A 62 -12.48 -19.78 23.19
N ARG A 63 -12.00 -20.99 23.48
CA ARG A 63 -10.57 -21.27 23.56
C ARG A 63 -9.91 -21.14 22.18
N GLU A 64 -10.60 -21.61 21.15
CA GLU A 64 -10.16 -21.59 19.76
C GLU A 64 -9.95 -20.15 19.27
N ALA A 65 -10.85 -19.22 19.62
CA ALA A 65 -10.69 -17.81 19.27
C ALA A 65 -9.47 -17.17 19.96
N ARG A 66 -9.22 -17.51 21.24
CA ARG A 66 -8.05 -17.01 21.98
C ARG A 66 -6.75 -17.55 21.39
N GLU A 67 -6.70 -18.84 21.06
CA GLU A 67 -5.52 -19.44 20.42
C GLU A 67 -5.23 -18.81 19.05
N ALA A 68 -6.26 -18.52 18.25
CA ALA A 68 -6.11 -17.84 16.97
C ALA A 68 -5.61 -16.40 17.11
N GLU A 69 -6.11 -15.65 18.09
CA GLU A 69 -5.66 -14.28 18.40
C GLU A 69 -4.20 -14.25 18.84
N MET A 70 -3.80 -15.13 19.76
CA MET A 70 -2.41 -15.27 20.20
C MET A 70 -1.47 -15.67 19.07
N ALA A 71 -1.87 -16.63 18.23
CA ALA A 71 -1.07 -17.06 17.08
C ALA A 71 -0.87 -15.92 16.09
N HIS A 72 -1.92 -15.14 15.80
CA HIS A 72 -1.82 -13.95 14.97
C HIS A 72 -0.89 -12.91 15.58
N SER A 73 -1.01 -12.64 16.89
CA SER A 73 -0.14 -11.69 17.61
C SER A 73 1.34 -12.08 17.52
N ALA A 74 1.68 -13.36 17.61
CA ALA A 74 3.07 -13.80 17.48
C ALA A 74 3.63 -13.54 16.07
N LEU A 75 2.86 -13.88 15.03
CA LEU A 75 3.27 -13.74 13.63
C LEU A 75 3.36 -12.27 13.20
N ILE A 76 2.45 -11.41 13.66
CA ILE A 76 2.49 -9.98 13.34
C ILE A 76 3.65 -9.27 14.08
N THR A 77 3.95 -9.65 15.33
CA THR A 77 5.10 -9.10 16.06
C THR A 77 6.40 -9.42 15.35
N GLN A 78 6.60 -10.66 14.89
CA GLN A 78 7.79 -11.03 14.11
C GLN A 78 7.93 -10.16 12.86
N TRP A 79 6.87 -10.07 12.05
CA TRP A 79 6.88 -9.25 10.85
C TRP A 79 7.14 -7.76 11.15
N PHE A 80 6.56 -7.23 12.23
CA PHE A 80 6.80 -5.86 12.64
C PHE A 80 8.26 -5.64 13.03
N THR A 81 8.89 -6.58 13.74
CA THR A 81 10.33 -6.52 14.07
C THR A 81 11.18 -6.51 12.80
N GLU A 82 10.86 -7.35 11.82
CA GLU A 82 11.59 -7.46 10.54
C GLU A 82 11.42 -6.21 9.66
N THR A 83 10.27 -5.52 9.77
CA THR A 83 9.93 -4.36 8.94
C THR A 83 10.01 -3.02 9.68
N ASN A 84 10.39 -3.02 10.95
CA ASN A 84 10.67 -1.80 11.69
C ASN A 84 11.96 -1.18 11.16
N ASN A 85 11.92 0.10 10.78
CA ASN A 85 13.03 0.77 10.09
C ASN A 85 13.50 0.05 8.81
N PHE A 86 12.55 -0.46 8.00
CA PHE A 86 12.81 -1.24 6.79
C PHE A 86 13.79 -0.62 5.77
N GLY A 87 14.04 0.69 5.82
CA GLY A 87 14.98 1.37 4.91
C GLY A 87 14.45 1.41 3.48
N ALA A 88 13.17 1.75 3.33
CA ALA A 88 12.48 1.66 2.05
C ALA A 88 13.10 2.57 0.99
N ILE A 89 13.48 3.80 1.35
CA ILE A 89 14.03 4.78 0.41
C ILE A 89 15.34 4.25 -0.16
N GLU A 90 16.26 3.81 0.69
CA GLU A 90 17.58 3.28 0.32
C GLU A 90 17.45 2.03 -0.57
N ARG A 91 16.45 1.18 -0.30
CA ARG A 91 16.16 0.02 -1.15
C ARG A 91 15.62 0.42 -2.51
N LEU A 92 14.72 1.42 -2.58
CA LEU A 92 14.11 1.87 -3.84
C LEU A 92 15.07 2.60 -4.78
N GLU A 93 16.19 3.11 -4.26
CA GLU A 93 17.29 3.66 -5.07
C GLU A 93 17.99 2.59 -5.92
N THR A 94 18.04 1.35 -5.44
CA THR A 94 18.83 0.26 -6.05
C THR A 94 17.99 -0.92 -6.52
N ARG A 95 16.72 -1.01 -6.12
CA ARG A 95 15.80 -2.11 -6.43
C ARG A 95 14.51 -1.61 -7.06
N SER A 96 13.81 -2.53 -7.72
CA SER A 96 12.49 -2.25 -8.30
C SER A 96 11.42 -2.11 -7.21
N LEU A 97 10.32 -1.41 -7.51
CA LEU A 97 9.19 -1.29 -6.58
C LEU A 97 8.63 -2.67 -6.16
N SER A 98 8.46 -3.58 -7.12
CA SER A 98 7.98 -4.95 -6.86
C SER A 98 8.91 -5.70 -5.90
N THR A 99 10.24 -5.61 -6.10
CA THR A 99 11.21 -6.24 -5.21
C THR A 99 11.07 -5.73 -3.78
N VAL A 100 10.98 -4.41 -3.60
CA VAL A 100 10.88 -3.79 -2.28
C VAL A 100 9.54 -4.10 -1.60
N ILE A 101 8.44 -4.18 -2.37
CA ILE A 101 7.13 -4.61 -1.86
C ILE A 101 7.17 -6.06 -1.38
N ASN A 102 7.76 -6.97 -2.17
CA ASN A 102 7.84 -8.39 -1.81
C ASN A 102 8.70 -8.64 -0.57
N GLU A 103 9.77 -7.84 -0.38
CA GLU A 103 10.58 -7.87 0.85
C GLU A 103 9.83 -7.33 2.07
N TYR A 104 8.89 -6.40 1.85
CA TYR A 104 8.08 -5.83 2.92
C TYR A 104 6.90 -6.73 3.33
N LEU A 105 6.36 -7.53 2.41
CA LEU A 105 5.25 -8.43 2.69
C LEU A 105 5.64 -9.58 3.64
N PRO A 106 4.71 -10.02 4.51
CA PRO A 106 4.90 -11.25 5.27
C PRO A 106 5.11 -12.44 4.32
N VAL A 107 6.07 -13.32 4.65
CA VAL A 107 6.29 -14.56 3.91
C VAL A 107 5.06 -15.47 3.98
N LYS A 108 4.95 -16.41 3.04
CA LYS A 108 3.91 -17.45 3.07
C LYS A 108 3.98 -18.22 4.39
N GLY A 109 2.82 -18.41 5.04
CA GLY A 109 2.73 -18.98 6.39
C GLY A 109 2.90 -17.95 7.52
N GLY A 110 3.10 -16.66 7.18
CA GLY A 110 3.02 -15.55 8.12
C GLY A 110 1.59 -15.22 8.55
N TRP A 111 1.36 -14.00 9.03
CA TRP A 111 0.06 -13.59 9.57
C TRP A 111 -1.03 -13.35 8.50
N LEU A 112 -0.64 -13.36 7.22
CA LEU A 112 -1.55 -13.35 6.07
C LEU A 112 -1.82 -14.78 5.58
N SER A 113 -3.10 -15.06 5.32
CA SER A 113 -3.55 -16.25 4.60
C SER A 113 -3.22 -16.17 3.12
N ASP A 114 -3.23 -17.31 2.44
CA ASP A 114 -3.00 -17.40 0.99
C ASP A 114 -3.97 -16.51 0.18
N ARG A 115 -5.22 -16.38 0.63
CA ARG A 115 -6.21 -15.50 -0.01
C ARG A 115 -5.85 -14.03 0.14
N GLU A 116 -5.41 -13.61 1.33
CA GLU A 116 -5.02 -12.22 1.58
C GLU A 116 -3.72 -11.88 0.84
N LEU A 117 -2.75 -12.81 0.83
CA LEU A 117 -1.53 -12.69 0.01
C LEU A 117 -1.86 -12.51 -1.48
N ALA A 118 -2.81 -13.27 -2.02
CA ALA A 118 -3.25 -13.11 -3.41
C ALA A 118 -3.90 -11.73 -3.69
N ALA A 119 -4.62 -11.18 -2.71
CA ALA A 119 -5.17 -9.83 -2.81
C ALA A 119 -4.05 -8.77 -2.81
N PHE A 120 -3.07 -8.90 -1.91
CA PHE A 120 -1.90 -8.02 -1.88
C PHE A 120 -1.04 -8.13 -3.15
N ALA A 121 -0.90 -9.32 -3.74
CA ALA A 121 -0.23 -9.50 -5.03
C ALA A 121 -0.98 -8.81 -6.17
N THR A 122 -2.32 -8.75 -6.12
CA THR A 122 -3.11 -8.00 -7.11
C THR A 122 -2.90 -6.51 -6.97
N PHE A 123 -2.91 -6.02 -5.74
CA PHE A 123 -2.64 -4.63 -5.41
C PHE A 123 -1.22 -4.19 -5.79
N GLU A 124 -0.21 -5.02 -5.50
CA GLU A 124 1.17 -4.81 -5.95
C GLU A 124 1.24 -4.63 -7.46
N ARG A 125 0.63 -5.54 -8.24
CA ARG A 125 0.65 -5.46 -9.72
C ARG A 125 0.08 -4.14 -10.23
N GLU A 126 -0.99 -3.64 -9.60
CA GLU A 126 -1.57 -2.36 -9.96
C GLU A 126 -0.60 -1.20 -9.70
N LEU A 127 0.03 -1.16 -8.52
CA LEU A 127 1.01 -0.12 -8.19
C LEU A 127 2.26 -0.18 -9.07
N VAL A 128 2.75 -1.37 -9.39
CA VAL A 128 3.90 -1.55 -10.30
C VAL A 128 3.55 -1.05 -11.70
N ARG A 129 2.36 -1.37 -12.22
CA ARG A 129 1.91 -0.84 -13.51
C ARG A 129 1.86 0.69 -13.51
N LEU A 130 1.24 1.30 -12.49
CA LEU A 130 1.14 2.76 -12.38
C LEU A 130 2.53 3.41 -12.29
N ASN A 131 3.44 2.83 -11.50
CA ASN A 131 4.84 3.27 -11.42
C ASN A 131 5.55 3.20 -12.77
N ASP A 132 5.38 2.10 -13.51
CA ASP A 132 6.04 1.92 -14.81
C ASP A 132 5.50 2.91 -15.85
N ASP A 133 4.20 3.21 -15.81
CA ASP A 133 3.59 4.23 -16.66
C ASP A 133 4.09 5.64 -16.32
N CYS A 134 4.24 5.96 -15.02
CA CYS A 134 4.87 7.20 -14.57
C CYS A 134 6.34 7.30 -14.99
N ALA A 135 7.10 6.19 -14.92
CA ALA A 135 8.49 6.15 -15.34
C ALA A 135 8.66 6.39 -16.84
N LYS A 136 7.75 5.85 -17.68
CA LYS A 136 7.74 6.09 -19.13
C LYS A 136 7.42 7.54 -19.49
N ARG A 137 6.51 8.19 -18.75
CA ARG A 137 6.18 9.61 -18.96
C ARG A 137 7.19 10.57 -18.35
N GLY A 138 7.92 10.15 -17.30
CA GLY A 138 8.80 11.02 -16.53
C GLY A 138 8.07 11.84 -15.46
N GLY A 139 6.89 11.39 -15.02
CA GLY A 139 6.06 12.08 -14.03
C GLY A 139 4.75 11.33 -13.76
N TYR A 140 3.96 11.80 -12.80
CA TYR A 140 2.63 11.26 -12.53
C TYR A 140 1.78 11.27 -13.80
N THR A 141 1.19 10.13 -14.15
CA THR A 141 0.08 10.09 -15.10
C THR A 141 -1.20 10.59 -14.40
N ALA A 142 -2.19 11.05 -15.16
CA ALA A 142 -3.49 11.43 -14.61
C ALA A 142 -4.13 10.26 -13.82
N GLU A 143 -3.99 9.04 -14.33
CA GLU A 143 -4.48 7.83 -13.65
C GLU A 143 -3.76 7.58 -12.32
N ALA A 144 -2.43 7.74 -12.28
CA ALA A 144 -1.64 7.57 -11.06
C ALA A 144 -1.95 8.65 -10.01
N ALA A 145 -2.13 9.90 -10.44
CA ALA A 145 -2.53 10.99 -9.56
C ALA A 145 -3.92 10.75 -8.98
N ASP A 146 -4.91 10.41 -9.83
CA ASP A 146 -6.27 10.10 -9.41
C ASP A 146 -6.32 8.88 -8.48
N TYR A 147 -5.50 7.85 -8.72
CA TYR A 147 -5.37 6.71 -7.82
C TYR A 147 -4.90 7.12 -6.41
N TYR A 148 -3.89 7.97 -6.35
CA TYR A 148 -3.32 8.48 -5.10
C TYR A 148 -4.29 9.41 -4.37
N ASP A 149 -4.95 10.32 -5.09
CA ASP A 149 -5.94 11.25 -4.54
C ASP A 149 -7.15 10.51 -3.97
N ARG A 150 -7.70 9.53 -4.71
CA ARG A 150 -8.79 8.68 -4.21
C ARG A 150 -8.39 7.90 -2.96
N TYR A 151 -7.13 7.49 -2.84
CA TYR A 151 -6.64 6.88 -1.59
C TYR A 151 -6.61 7.89 -0.43
N LYS A 152 -6.10 9.10 -0.67
CA LYS A 152 -6.03 10.18 0.33
C LYS A 152 -7.41 10.64 0.80
N GLU A 153 -8.35 10.84 -0.11
CA GLU A 153 -9.74 11.19 0.20
C GLU A 153 -10.40 10.14 1.09
N ARG A 154 -10.24 8.86 0.77
CA ARG A 154 -10.76 7.76 1.61
C ARG A 154 -10.14 7.73 3.01
N GLN A 155 -8.89 8.14 3.18
CA GLN A 155 -8.29 8.27 4.50
C GLN A 155 -8.91 9.43 5.29
N ASN A 156 -9.14 10.57 4.63
CA ASN A 156 -9.83 11.69 5.25
C ASN A 156 -11.26 11.33 5.66
N ASP A 157 -11.98 10.60 4.82
CA ASP A 157 -13.35 10.14 5.12
C ASP A 157 -13.37 9.19 6.33
N LYS A 158 -12.40 8.28 6.44
CA LYS A 158 -12.25 7.40 7.62
C LYS A 158 -11.96 8.19 8.89
N GLU A 159 -11.07 9.17 8.83
CA GLU A 159 -10.73 10.01 9.99
C GLU A 159 -11.93 10.89 10.41
N MET A 160 -12.67 11.45 9.46
CA MET A 160 -13.92 12.16 9.73
C MET A 160 -14.99 11.23 10.33
N ALA A 161 -15.14 10.01 9.82
CA ALA A 161 -16.08 9.02 10.35
C ALA A 161 -15.72 8.61 11.80
N LYS A 162 -14.44 8.37 12.10
CA LYS A 162 -13.96 8.11 13.47
C LYS A 162 -14.20 9.28 14.42
N THR A 163 -14.11 10.51 13.92
CA THR A 163 -14.34 11.72 14.73
C THR A 163 -15.82 11.95 15.02
N THR A 164 -16.72 11.43 14.16
CA THR A 164 -18.17 11.67 14.23
C THR A 164 -18.95 10.55 14.91
N LEU A 165 -18.45 9.31 14.85
CA LEU A 165 -19.08 8.13 15.46
C LEU A 165 -18.00 7.32 16.17
N GLY A 166 -18.12 7.14 17.49
CA GLY A 166 -17.20 6.36 18.32
C GLY A 166 -17.23 4.84 18.07
N GLY A 167 -17.04 4.40 16.83
CA GLY A 167 -17.07 3.00 16.41
C GLY A 167 -16.78 2.86 14.92
N VAL A 168 -15.79 2.03 14.59
CA VAL A 168 -15.13 1.93 13.28
C VAL A 168 -15.85 0.97 12.33
N GLU A 169 -16.01 1.35 11.06
CA GLU A 169 -16.08 0.44 9.91
C GLU A 169 -15.00 0.84 8.89
N VAL A 170 -14.24 -0.13 8.37
CA VAL A 170 -13.29 0.09 7.27
C VAL A 170 -13.56 -0.93 6.16
N ALA A 171 -13.99 -0.44 5.00
CA ALA A 171 -14.01 -1.21 3.76
C ALA A 171 -12.72 -0.96 2.95
N ILE A 172 -12.08 -2.03 2.49
CA ILE A 172 -11.02 -1.97 1.46
C ILE A 172 -11.61 -2.55 0.18
N GLU A 173 -12.07 -1.66 -0.70
CA GLU A 173 -12.43 -2.02 -2.08
C GLU A 173 -11.28 -1.63 -3.01
N ALA A 174 -10.47 -2.60 -3.41
CA ALA A 174 -9.59 -2.48 -4.57
C ALA A 174 -10.44 -2.76 -5.82
N HIS A 175 -10.41 -1.86 -6.81
CA HIS A 175 -11.16 -1.99 -8.06
C HIS A 175 -10.87 -3.35 -8.73
N GLY A 176 -11.83 -4.28 -8.65
CA GLY A 176 -11.78 -5.62 -9.24
C GLY A 176 -11.45 -6.77 -8.28
N SER A 177 -11.14 -6.50 -7.02
CA SER A 177 -10.97 -7.54 -5.99
C SER A 177 -11.50 -7.01 -4.66
N THR A 178 -12.80 -7.13 -4.46
CA THR A 178 -13.43 -6.66 -3.23
C THR A 178 -13.01 -7.54 -2.06
N LEU A 179 -12.25 -6.97 -1.12
CA LEU A 179 -12.02 -7.58 0.18
C LEU A 179 -13.17 -7.16 1.09
N LYS A 180 -14.34 -7.81 0.93
CA LYS A 180 -15.49 -7.60 1.81
C LYS A 180 -15.30 -8.41 3.09
N LEU A 181 -15.19 -7.72 4.22
CA LEU A 181 -15.41 -8.31 5.54
C LEU A 181 -16.84 -7.94 5.97
N TYR A 182 -17.72 -8.94 6.00
CA TYR A 182 -19.06 -8.77 6.56
C TYR A 182 -18.98 -9.02 8.07
N GLY A 183 -19.25 -7.98 8.87
CA GLY A 183 -19.66 -8.11 10.27
C GLY A 183 -21.18 -8.22 10.34
N ARG A 184 -21.69 -9.18 11.13
CA ARG A 184 -23.05 -9.16 11.67
C ARG A 184 -22.97 -8.82 13.14
#